data_AF-A0A975F170-F1
#
_entry.id   AF-A0A975F170-F1
#
_cell.length_a   1.000
_cell.length_b   1.000
_cell.length_c   1.000
_cell.angle_alpha   90.00
_cell.angle_beta   90.00
_cell.angle_gamma   90.00
#
_symmetry.space_group_name_H-M   'P 1'
#
loop_
_entity.id
_entity.type
_entity.pdbx_description
1 polymer ?
#
loop_
_entity_poly.entity_id
_entity_poly.type
_entity_poly.pdbx_seq_one_letter_code
_entity_poly.pdbx_strand_id
1 'polypeptide(L)'
;MTDSLTGNLLCLFLLILINGRIFFSKHKNSITVTVLSPVVLIVSFFQILAQGCTVPALLIFALSLAVFILNIHAISRFASHLYVDRYSPVFYIFSLFFFICTIALTVLIVYFREVPVDASSYGVTETAERLQGYGKGAVLWTFKEKDGTDEQRTSEKPVILFSADKRGDTRSYRPYLILLARSGYTIYSLDLYQSPVPYVSSRLDLPFFRRSGLIYLSLKKPDEFIKNEWKFTRSVLNEYETLLKIVSERQGSQTRCFYIGDLMQEKALIKLSEENSPDFKGVFSLASVDLYKNKGYGCVTQTDPFTAYVLGTKREPTLIVPSYMVLRTKQALEEK
;
A
#
# COMPACT_ATOMS: atom_id res chain seq x y z
N MET A 1 -6.27 -2.87 -6.54
CA MET A 1 -5.16 -1.92 -6.82
C MET A 1 -5.48 -0.99 -7.98
N THR A 2 -6.20 -1.46 -9.00
CA THR A 2 -6.95 -0.60 -9.95
C THR A 2 -7.80 0.48 -9.27
N ASP A 3 -8.26 0.21 -8.05
CA ASP A 3 -9.15 1.08 -7.26
C ASP A 3 -8.46 2.37 -6.77
N SER A 4 -7.14 2.33 -6.50
CA SER A 4 -6.38 3.49 -6.03
C SER A 4 -6.20 4.54 -7.11
N LEU A 5 -5.68 4.11 -8.26
CA LEU A 5 -5.54 4.96 -9.43
C LEU A 5 -6.91 5.51 -9.87
N THR A 6 -7.94 4.66 -9.89
CA THR A 6 -9.30 5.07 -10.30
C THR A 6 -9.87 6.13 -9.35
N GLY A 7 -9.73 5.96 -8.03
CA GLY A 7 -10.19 6.96 -7.07
C GLY A 7 -9.43 8.29 -7.18
N ASN A 8 -8.12 8.25 -7.40
CA ASN A 8 -7.32 9.45 -7.62
C ASN A 8 -7.72 10.19 -8.90
N LEU A 9 -7.91 9.45 -10.00
CA LEU A 9 -8.36 10.01 -11.27
C LEU A 9 -9.79 10.56 -11.19
N LEU A 10 -10.68 9.93 -10.43
CA LEU A 10 -12.02 10.44 -10.18
C LEU A 10 -11.99 11.81 -9.48
N CYS A 11 -11.22 11.94 -8.40
CA CYS A 11 -11.04 13.23 -7.72
C CYS A 11 -10.51 14.31 -8.66
N LEU A 12 -9.49 13.98 -9.45
CA LEU A 12 -8.90 14.91 -10.42
C LEU A 12 -9.88 15.29 -11.54
N PHE A 13 -10.64 14.34 -12.06
CA PHE A 13 -11.67 14.59 -13.06
C PHE A 13 -12.72 15.58 -12.54
N LEU A 14 -13.20 15.39 -11.31
CA LEU A 14 -14.14 16.31 -10.68
C LEU A 14 -13.51 17.71 -10.47
N LEU A 15 -12.23 17.78 -10.08
CA LEU A 15 -11.50 19.06 -9.97
C LEU A 15 -11.35 19.78 -11.33
N ILE A 16 -11.14 19.04 -12.42
CA ILE A 16 -11.11 19.59 -13.78
C ILE A 16 -12.46 20.21 -14.12
N LEU A 17 -13.57 19.53 -13.82
CA LEU A 17 -14.92 20.07 -14.05
C LEU A 17 -15.18 21.34 -13.23
N ILE A 18 -14.81 21.33 -11.95
CA ILE A 18 -15.01 22.48 -11.04
C ILE A 18 -14.18 23.68 -11.51
N ASN A 19 -12.89 23.49 -11.74
CA ASN A 19 -11.97 24.58 -12.08
C ASN A 19 -12.16 25.04 -13.54
N GLY A 20 -12.53 24.15 -14.45
CA GLY A 20 -12.78 24.43 -15.86
C GLY A 20 -14.05 25.24 -16.13
N ARG A 21 -14.93 25.41 -15.13
CA ARG A 21 -16.17 26.19 -15.28
C ARG A 21 -15.95 27.63 -15.73
N ILE A 22 -14.78 28.21 -15.45
CA ILE A 22 -14.44 29.60 -15.84
C ILE A 22 -14.54 29.80 -17.35
N PHE A 23 -14.30 28.73 -18.13
CA PHE A 23 -14.42 28.74 -19.59
C PHE A 23 -15.89 28.68 -20.07
N PHE A 24 -16.82 28.28 -19.21
CA PHE A 24 -18.25 28.12 -19.50
C PHE A 24 -19.13 29.12 -18.75
N SER A 25 -18.53 30.20 -18.24
CA SER A 25 -19.17 31.24 -17.39
C SER A 25 -20.40 31.93 -18.01
N LYS A 26 -20.64 31.78 -19.32
CA LYS A 26 -21.82 32.29 -20.01
C LYS A 26 -23.09 31.44 -19.77
N HIS A 27 -22.97 30.22 -19.24
CA HIS A 27 -24.12 29.35 -18.99
C HIS A 27 -24.66 29.49 -17.56
N LYS A 28 -25.98 29.70 -17.45
CA LYS A 28 -26.73 29.81 -16.17
C LYS A 28 -26.49 28.65 -15.19
N ASN A 29 -26.10 27.47 -15.69
CA ASN A 29 -25.91 26.26 -14.89
C ASN A 29 -24.48 26.07 -14.34
N SER A 30 -23.55 27.02 -14.59
CA SER A 30 -22.16 26.95 -14.09
C SER A 30 -22.07 26.84 -12.56
N ILE A 31 -23.04 27.42 -11.84
CA ILE A 31 -23.08 27.41 -10.37
C ILE A 31 -23.31 26.00 -9.82
N THR A 32 -24.09 25.16 -10.51
CA THR A 32 -24.42 23.79 -10.07
C THR A 32 -23.16 22.90 -9.96
N VAL A 33 -22.15 23.13 -10.82
CA VAL A 33 -20.89 22.39 -10.80
C VAL A 33 -20.09 22.67 -9.52
N THR A 34 -20.28 23.83 -8.90
CA THR A 34 -19.63 24.20 -7.62
C THR A 34 -19.94 23.24 -6.49
N VAL A 35 -21.15 22.66 -6.49
CA VAL A 35 -21.60 21.73 -5.44
C VAL A 35 -20.74 20.46 -5.40
N LEU A 36 -19.98 20.18 -6.46
CA LEU A 36 -19.04 19.06 -6.49
C LEU A 36 -17.80 19.30 -5.60
N SER A 37 -17.43 20.55 -5.28
CA SER A 37 -16.21 20.79 -4.49
C SER A 37 -16.22 20.18 -3.08
N PRO A 38 -17.31 20.25 -2.27
CA PRO A 38 -17.37 19.49 -1.01
C PRO A 38 -17.35 17.97 -1.24
N VAL A 39 -17.96 17.48 -2.31
CA VAL A 39 -17.95 16.05 -2.65
C VAL A 39 -16.53 15.56 -2.90
N VAL A 40 -15.75 16.28 -3.72
CA VAL A 40 -14.34 15.94 -3.97
C VAL A 40 -13.53 15.96 -2.70
N LEU A 41 -13.72 16.96 -1.84
CA LEU A 41 -13.01 17.04 -0.57
C LEU A 41 -13.28 15.80 0.29
N ILE A 42 -14.55 15.41 0.44
CA ILE A 42 -14.97 14.21 1.19
C ILE A 42 -14.38 12.94 0.58
N VAL A 43 -14.47 12.76 -0.75
CA VAL A 43 -13.93 11.58 -1.43
C VAL A 43 -12.42 11.51 -1.26
N SER A 44 -11.70 12.63 -1.40
CA SER A 44 -10.24 12.67 -1.21
C SER A 44 -9.82 12.36 0.23
N PHE A 45 -10.64 12.74 1.22
CA PHE A 45 -10.43 12.37 2.62
C PHE A 45 -10.61 10.86 2.84
N PHE A 46 -11.68 10.28 2.32
CA PHE A 46 -11.89 8.82 2.40
C PHE A 46 -10.82 8.02 1.66
N GLN A 47 -10.28 8.56 0.56
CA GLN A 47 -9.15 7.95 -0.14
C GLN A 47 -7.92 7.80 0.78
N ILE A 48 -7.59 8.85 1.55
CA ILE A 48 -6.51 8.80 2.56
C ILE A 48 -6.81 7.76 3.63
N LEU A 49 -8.06 7.66 4.10
CA LEU A 49 -8.43 6.66 5.11
C LEU A 49 -8.35 5.22 4.57
N ALA A 50 -8.68 5.00 3.30
CA ALA A 50 -8.72 3.67 2.68
C ALA A 50 -7.33 3.16 2.25
N GLN A 51 -6.45 4.06 1.80
CA GLN A 51 -5.13 3.71 1.23
C GLN A 51 -3.95 4.15 2.08
N GLY A 52 -4.21 4.89 3.16
CA GLY A 52 -3.18 5.53 3.96
C GLY A 52 -2.71 6.86 3.38
N CYS A 53 -1.80 7.49 4.12
CA CYS A 53 -1.31 8.82 3.83
C CYS A 53 -0.21 8.83 2.74
N THR A 54 -0.57 8.57 1.48
CA THR A 54 0.39 8.61 0.36
C THR A 54 0.58 10.05 -0.14
N VAL A 55 1.73 10.33 -0.78
CA VAL A 55 2.02 11.68 -1.32
C VAL A 55 0.97 12.11 -2.37
N PRO A 56 0.59 11.28 -3.36
CA PRO A 56 -0.46 11.66 -4.31
C PRO A 56 -1.80 11.97 -3.64
N ALA A 57 -2.22 11.16 -2.66
CA ALA A 57 -3.48 11.38 -1.94
C ALA A 57 -3.47 12.70 -1.15
N LEU A 58 -2.35 13.02 -0.49
CA LEU A 58 -2.18 14.31 0.19
C LEU A 58 -2.22 15.51 -0.75
N LEU A 59 -1.59 15.40 -1.92
CA LEU A 59 -1.61 16.48 -2.93
C LEU A 59 -3.03 16.71 -3.47
N ILE A 60 -3.77 15.64 -3.76
CA ILE A 60 -5.17 15.73 -4.18
C ILE A 60 -6.02 16.36 -3.07
N PHE A 61 -5.84 15.94 -1.82
CA PHE A 61 -6.58 16.48 -0.68
C PHE A 61 -6.28 17.98 -0.44
N ALA A 62 -5.01 18.38 -0.51
CA ALA A 62 -4.63 19.79 -0.37
C ALA A 62 -5.24 20.64 -1.49
N LEU A 63 -5.21 20.14 -2.73
CA LEU A 63 -5.81 20.81 -3.88
C LEU A 63 -7.34 20.88 -3.76
N SER A 64 -8.00 19.79 -3.35
CA SER A 64 -9.45 19.75 -3.16
C SER A 64 -9.90 20.70 -2.04
N LEU A 65 -9.13 20.80 -0.95
CA LEU A 65 -9.38 21.74 0.15
C LEU A 65 -9.24 23.19 -0.34
N ALA A 66 -8.18 23.51 -1.08
CA ALA A 66 -7.98 24.85 -1.63
C ALA A 66 -9.10 25.25 -2.60
N VAL A 67 -9.50 24.33 -3.49
CA VAL A 67 -10.63 24.52 -4.40
C VAL A 67 -11.95 24.66 -3.64
N PHE A 68 -12.17 23.88 -2.58
CA PHE A 68 -13.35 24.03 -1.72
C PHE A 68 -13.41 25.43 -1.10
N ILE A 69 -12.31 25.90 -0.49
CA ILE A 69 -12.23 27.23 0.14
C ILE A 69 -12.53 28.34 -0.89
N LEU A 70 -11.92 28.27 -2.08
CA LEU A 70 -12.16 29.23 -3.15
C LEU A 70 -13.65 29.29 -3.55
N ASN A 71 -14.37 28.18 -3.38
CA ASN A 71 -15.76 28.01 -3.79
C ASN A 71 -16.80 28.22 -2.69
N ILE A 72 -16.40 28.45 -1.42
CA ILE A 72 -17.34 28.64 -0.29
C ILE A 72 -18.41 29.70 -0.60
N HIS A 73 -18.01 30.84 -1.18
CA HIS A 73 -18.94 31.92 -1.51
C HIS A 73 -19.97 31.50 -2.57
N ALA A 74 -19.54 30.77 -3.59
CA ALA A 74 -20.43 30.28 -4.65
C ALA A 74 -21.37 29.18 -4.12
N ILE A 75 -20.91 28.34 -3.18
CA ILE A 75 -21.76 27.36 -2.47
C ILE A 75 -22.81 28.07 -1.63
N SER A 76 -22.43 29.09 -0.87
CA SER A 76 -23.35 29.88 -0.04
C SER A 76 -24.43 30.56 -0.89
N ARG A 77 -24.05 31.13 -2.05
CA ARG A 77 -25.01 31.70 -3.01
C ARG A 77 -25.95 30.66 -3.61
N PHE A 78 -25.44 29.47 -3.93
CA PHE A 78 -26.27 28.36 -4.39
C PHE A 78 -27.31 27.95 -3.34
N ALA A 79 -26.88 27.83 -2.08
CA ALA A 79 -27.77 27.51 -0.95
C ALA A 79 -28.82 28.59 -0.71
N SER A 80 -28.51 29.86 -0.99
CA SER A 80 -29.45 30.98 -0.88
C SER A 80 -30.27 31.22 -2.16
N HIS A 81 -30.26 30.32 -3.14
CA HIS A 81 -30.95 30.45 -4.43
C HIS A 81 -30.60 31.74 -5.24
N LEU A 82 -29.38 32.26 -5.06
CA LEU A 82 -28.87 33.42 -5.80
C LEU A 82 -28.04 32.96 -7.01
N TYR A 83 -28.66 32.94 -8.20
CA TYR A 83 -28.09 32.35 -9.42
C TYR A 83 -27.22 33.28 -10.27
N VAL A 84 -26.92 34.50 -9.80
CA VAL A 84 -26.08 35.44 -10.55
C VAL A 84 -24.69 35.48 -9.93
N ASP A 85 -23.73 34.84 -10.60
CA ASP A 85 -22.33 34.88 -10.20
C ASP A 85 -21.54 35.83 -11.11
N ARG A 86 -21.05 36.93 -10.54
CA ARG A 86 -20.00 37.74 -11.18
C ARG A 86 -18.66 37.29 -10.63
N TYR A 87 -17.87 36.60 -11.44
CA TYR A 87 -16.53 36.21 -11.05
C TYR A 87 -15.65 37.45 -10.94
N SER A 88 -14.98 37.60 -9.79
CA SER A 88 -13.92 38.61 -9.66
C SER A 88 -12.70 38.20 -10.49
N PRO A 89 -11.87 39.14 -10.94
CA PRO A 89 -10.60 38.82 -11.61
C PRO A 89 -9.71 37.89 -10.76
N VAL A 90 -9.72 38.08 -9.44
CA VAL A 90 -8.98 37.25 -8.48
C VAL A 90 -9.46 35.80 -8.53
N PHE A 91 -10.78 35.57 -8.54
CA PHE A 91 -11.34 34.24 -8.66
C PHE A 91 -10.89 33.56 -9.96
N TYR A 92 -10.91 34.28 -11.08
CA TYR A 92 -10.47 33.74 -12.37
C TYR A 92 -9.01 33.30 -12.35
N ILE A 93 -8.10 34.12 -11.79
CA ILE A 93 -6.67 33.81 -11.67
C ILE A 93 -6.46 32.53 -10.84
N PHE A 94 -7.08 32.43 -9.67
CA PHE A 94 -6.93 31.25 -8.80
C PHE A 94 -7.55 29.99 -9.41
N SER A 95 -8.72 30.09 -10.06
CA SER A 95 -9.32 28.94 -10.76
C SER A 95 -8.45 28.47 -11.91
N LEU A 96 -7.84 29.38 -12.68
CA LEU A 96 -6.91 29.00 -13.75
C LEU A 96 -5.65 28.32 -13.18
N PHE A 97 -5.09 28.86 -12.10
CA PHE A 97 -3.96 28.26 -11.41
C PHE A 97 -4.28 26.84 -10.92
N PHE A 98 -5.41 26.65 -10.23
CA PHE A 98 -5.82 25.32 -9.76
C PHE A 98 -6.17 24.36 -10.90
N PHE A 99 -6.70 24.86 -12.01
CA PHE A 99 -6.91 24.06 -13.22
C PHE A 99 -5.59 23.50 -13.76
N ILE A 100 -4.57 24.34 -13.90
CA ILE A 100 -3.23 23.93 -14.34
C ILE A 100 -2.62 22.93 -13.36
N CYS A 101 -2.70 23.21 -12.05
CA CYS A 101 -2.23 22.29 -11.02
C CYS A 101 -2.94 20.93 -11.07
N THR A 102 -4.25 20.93 -11.36
CA THR A 102 -5.02 19.68 -11.51
C THR A 102 -4.51 18.88 -12.71
N ILE A 103 -4.32 19.51 -13.87
CA ILE A 103 -3.79 18.84 -15.07
C ILE A 103 -2.38 18.29 -14.81
N ALA A 104 -1.50 19.10 -14.21
CA ALA A 104 -0.14 18.67 -13.87
C ALA A 104 -0.17 17.46 -12.92
N LEU A 105 -1.05 17.45 -11.93
CA LEU A 105 -1.20 16.34 -11.00
C LEU A 105 -1.78 15.09 -11.69
N THR A 106 -2.72 15.25 -12.64
CA THR A 106 -3.19 14.14 -13.49
C THR A 106 -2.06 13.51 -14.28
N VAL A 107 -1.22 14.31 -14.95
CA VAL A 107 -0.05 13.81 -15.69
C VAL A 107 0.89 13.07 -14.76
N LEU A 108 1.17 13.63 -13.58
CA LEU A 108 2.05 13.02 -12.58
C LEU A 108 1.52 11.67 -12.10
N ILE A 109 0.23 11.56 -11.79
CA ILE A 109 -0.39 10.31 -11.33
C ILE A 109 -0.40 9.24 -12.43
N VAL A 110 -0.67 9.63 -13.68
CA VAL A 110 -0.62 8.69 -14.81
C VAL A 110 0.83 8.23 -15.08
N TYR A 111 1.80 9.13 -14.97
CA TYR A 111 3.22 8.81 -15.15
C TYR A 111 3.74 7.85 -14.07
N PHE A 112 3.41 8.11 -12.79
CA PHE A 112 3.77 7.27 -11.65
C PHE A 112 2.74 6.17 -11.35
N ARG A 113 1.90 5.80 -12.32
CA ARG A 113 0.89 4.74 -12.11
C ARG A 113 1.55 3.41 -11.77
N GLU A 114 0.92 2.66 -10.90
CA GLU A 114 1.35 1.31 -10.53
C GLU A 114 1.37 0.36 -11.75
N VAL A 115 2.10 -0.74 -11.63
CA VAL A 115 2.07 -1.83 -12.61
C VAL A 115 0.91 -2.77 -12.22
N PRO A 116 -0.10 -2.95 -13.07
CA PRO A 116 -1.22 -3.82 -12.75
C PRO A 116 -0.74 -5.27 -12.70
N VAL A 117 -0.83 -5.88 -11.51
CA VAL A 117 -0.58 -7.32 -11.31
C VAL A 117 -1.84 -7.90 -10.72
N ASP A 118 -2.62 -8.62 -11.52
CA ASP A 118 -3.85 -9.25 -11.02
C ASP A 118 -3.61 -10.72 -10.70
N ALA A 119 -3.79 -11.12 -9.45
CA ALA A 119 -3.60 -12.51 -8.99
C ALA A 119 -4.39 -13.49 -9.87
N SER A 120 -5.60 -13.10 -10.26
CA SER A 120 -6.50 -13.94 -11.04
C SER A 120 -5.92 -14.31 -12.40
N SER A 121 -5.21 -13.37 -13.05
CA SER A 121 -4.53 -13.54 -14.34
C SER A 121 -3.29 -14.44 -14.26
N TYR A 122 -2.73 -14.61 -13.06
CA TYR A 122 -1.60 -15.51 -12.78
C TYR A 122 -2.03 -16.89 -12.28
N GLY A 123 -3.33 -17.21 -12.32
CA GLY A 123 -3.86 -18.47 -11.77
C GLY A 123 -3.79 -18.54 -10.24
N VAL A 124 -3.73 -17.39 -9.56
CA VAL A 124 -3.62 -17.29 -8.10
C VAL A 124 -4.92 -16.77 -7.51
N THR A 125 -5.32 -17.38 -6.40
CA THR A 125 -6.36 -16.89 -5.49
C THR A 125 -5.69 -16.04 -4.41
N GLU A 126 -6.13 -14.79 -4.30
CA GLU A 126 -5.76 -13.87 -3.24
C GLU A 126 -6.99 -13.57 -2.39
N THR A 127 -6.92 -13.86 -1.10
CA THR A 127 -8.00 -13.54 -0.15
C THR A 127 -7.47 -12.68 0.99
N ALA A 128 -8.23 -11.65 1.34
CA ALA A 128 -7.98 -10.79 2.49
C ALA A 128 -9.10 -11.01 3.52
N GLU A 129 -8.75 -11.52 4.69
CA GLU A 129 -9.68 -11.83 5.76
C GLU A 129 -9.36 -10.98 6.98
N ARG A 130 -10.39 -10.35 7.55
CA ARG A 130 -10.23 -9.61 8.81
C ARG A 130 -10.37 -10.58 9.98
N LEU A 131 -9.30 -10.77 10.72
CA LEU A 131 -9.29 -11.69 11.86
C LEU A 131 -9.92 -11.04 13.09
N GLN A 132 -10.77 -11.80 13.78
CA GLN A 132 -11.28 -11.46 15.10
C GLN A 132 -10.43 -12.16 16.17
N GLY A 133 -10.14 -11.49 17.29
CA GLY A 133 -9.37 -12.06 18.41
C GLY A 133 -7.83 -11.98 18.27
N TYR A 134 -7.31 -11.64 17.10
CA TYR A 134 -5.85 -11.57 16.81
C TYR A 134 -5.30 -10.13 16.81
N GLY A 135 -5.92 -9.25 17.62
CA GLY A 135 -5.65 -7.82 17.64
C GLY A 135 -6.66 -7.00 16.81
N LYS A 136 -6.90 -5.75 17.20
CA LYS A 136 -7.88 -4.89 16.52
C LYS A 136 -7.41 -4.55 15.11
N GLY A 137 -8.14 -5.09 14.13
CA GLY A 137 -7.92 -4.78 12.72
C GLY A 137 -6.85 -5.61 12.04
N ALA A 138 -6.45 -6.77 12.60
CA ALA A 138 -5.57 -7.71 11.90
C ALA A 138 -6.20 -8.18 10.58
N VAL A 139 -5.43 -8.12 9.49
CA VAL A 139 -5.85 -8.62 8.17
C VAL A 139 -4.89 -9.71 7.74
N LEU A 140 -5.42 -10.91 7.53
CA LEU A 140 -4.70 -12.05 6.98
C LEU A 140 -4.87 -12.06 5.46
N TRP A 141 -3.75 -12.05 4.77
CA TRP A 141 -3.68 -12.27 3.34
C TRP A 141 -3.26 -13.71 3.08
N THR A 142 -4.00 -14.38 2.21
CA THR A 142 -3.66 -15.73 1.73
C THR A 142 -3.47 -15.68 0.23
N PHE A 143 -2.35 -16.22 -0.24
CA PHE A 143 -2.06 -16.42 -1.66
C PHE A 143 -1.87 -17.91 -1.92
N LYS A 144 -2.63 -18.45 -2.87
CA LYS A 144 -2.56 -19.87 -3.28
C LYS A 144 -2.93 -20.03 -4.75
N GLU A 145 -2.49 -21.08 -5.39
CA GLU A 145 -2.88 -21.40 -6.77
C GLU A 145 -4.39 -21.75 -6.85
N LYS A 146 -5.07 -21.41 -7.97
CA LYS A 146 -6.50 -21.64 -8.20
C LYS A 146 -6.83 -23.12 -8.44
N ASP A 147 -5.99 -23.82 -9.20
CA ASP A 147 -6.28 -25.15 -9.74
C ASP A 147 -5.47 -26.28 -9.08
N GLY A 148 -5.01 -26.09 -7.85
CA GLY A 148 -4.44 -27.18 -7.06
C GLY A 148 -5.51 -28.19 -6.67
N THR A 149 -5.85 -29.13 -7.56
CA THR A 149 -6.49 -30.40 -7.19
C THR A 149 -5.55 -31.12 -6.22
N ASP A 150 -6.08 -31.61 -5.10
CA ASP A 150 -5.33 -32.28 -4.03
C ASP A 150 -4.55 -33.54 -4.49
N GLU A 151 -4.69 -33.98 -5.74
CA GLU A 151 -4.25 -35.30 -6.22
C GLU A 151 -2.86 -35.35 -6.89
N GLN A 152 -2.12 -34.24 -7.02
CA GLN A 152 -0.74 -34.25 -7.57
C GLN A 152 0.31 -33.57 -6.66
N ARG A 153 0.14 -33.62 -5.34
CA ARG A 153 1.20 -33.19 -4.40
C ARG A 153 2.21 -34.31 -4.14
N THR A 154 3.04 -34.60 -5.14
CA THR A 154 4.34 -35.26 -4.89
C THR A 154 5.22 -34.28 -4.09
N SER A 155 5.32 -34.51 -2.78
CA SER A 155 5.95 -33.69 -1.73
C SER A 155 5.13 -32.48 -1.28
N GLU A 156 4.60 -32.52 -0.04
CA GLU A 156 4.02 -31.36 0.65
C GLU A 156 5.08 -30.24 0.77
N LYS A 157 4.99 -29.25 -0.12
CA LYS A 157 5.79 -28.02 -0.02
C LYS A 157 5.46 -27.32 1.31
N PRO A 158 6.45 -26.72 1.98
CA PRO A 158 6.20 -25.99 3.22
C PRO A 158 5.29 -24.79 2.97
N VAL A 159 4.50 -24.45 3.99
CA VAL A 159 3.73 -23.21 4.03
C VAL A 159 4.67 -22.04 4.26
N ILE A 160 4.48 -20.96 3.51
CA ILE A 160 5.29 -19.77 3.64
C ILE A 160 4.59 -18.78 4.56
N LEU A 161 5.27 -18.39 5.64
CA LEU A 161 4.84 -17.32 6.53
C LEU A 161 5.62 -16.06 6.14
N PHE A 162 4.90 -15.01 5.73
CA PHE A 162 5.51 -13.77 5.24
C PHE A 162 5.16 -12.58 6.15
N SER A 163 6.18 -11.88 6.66
CA SER A 163 6.02 -10.58 7.34
C SER A 163 6.61 -9.46 6.49
N ALA A 164 5.77 -8.48 6.13
CA ALA A 164 6.20 -7.28 5.41
C ALA A 164 7.03 -6.35 6.30
N ASP A 165 8.04 -5.69 5.72
CA ASP A 165 8.80 -4.61 6.36
C ASP A 165 7.86 -3.53 6.92
N LYS A 166 8.20 -2.88 8.04
CA LYS A 166 7.31 -1.90 8.68
C LYS A 166 7.18 -0.60 7.90
N ARG A 167 8.05 -0.36 6.91
CA ARG A 167 7.91 0.72 5.92
C ARG A 167 6.98 0.33 4.77
N GLY A 168 6.56 -0.91 4.69
CA GLY A 168 5.60 -1.44 3.74
C GLY A 168 4.44 -2.16 4.42
N ASP A 169 3.67 -2.87 3.60
CA ASP A 169 2.56 -3.73 3.96
C ASP A 169 2.53 -4.91 2.98
N THR A 170 1.65 -5.88 3.17
CA THR A 170 1.51 -7.01 2.24
C THR A 170 1.33 -6.55 0.78
N ARG A 171 0.60 -5.44 0.57
CA ARG A 171 0.36 -4.88 -0.78
C ARG A 171 1.64 -4.44 -1.47
N SER A 172 2.60 -3.92 -0.71
CA SER A 172 3.91 -3.50 -1.21
C SER A 172 4.72 -4.67 -1.80
N TYR A 173 4.46 -5.91 -1.34
CA TYR A 173 5.11 -7.13 -1.80
C TYR A 173 4.23 -7.98 -2.73
N ARG A 174 3.01 -7.53 -3.03
CA ARG A 174 1.99 -8.31 -3.76
C ARG A 174 2.49 -8.94 -5.07
N PRO A 175 3.27 -8.26 -5.95
CA PRO A 175 3.83 -8.90 -7.15
C PRO A 175 4.69 -10.12 -6.83
N TYR A 176 5.54 -10.04 -5.81
CA TYR A 176 6.39 -11.15 -5.37
C TYR A 176 5.54 -12.31 -4.81
N LEU A 177 4.57 -12.00 -3.95
CA LEU A 177 3.71 -13.01 -3.31
C LEU A 177 2.85 -13.76 -4.32
N ILE A 178 2.29 -13.06 -5.32
CA ILE A 178 1.53 -13.68 -6.42
C ILE A 178 2.42 -14.63 -7.23
N LEU A 179 3.62 -14.18 -7.63
CA LEU A 179 4.53 -15.02 -8.42
C LEU A 179 5.06 -16.23 -7.64
N LEU A 180 5.23 -16.09 -6.32
CA LEU A 180 5.60 -17.19 -5.45
C LEU A 180 4.45 -18.20 -5.29
N ALA A 181 3.21 -17.73 -5.12
CA ALA A 181 2.04 -18.59 -5.05
C ALA A 181 1.81 -19.35 -6.37
N ARG A 182 2.05 -18.69 -7.50
CA ARG A 182 2.05 -19.33 -8.83
C ARG A 182 3.09 -20.46 -8.96
N SER A 183 4.13 -20.45 -8.13
CA SER A 183 5.11 -21.55 -8.07
C SER A 183 4.63 -22.74 -7.21
N GLY A 184 3.36 -22.74 -6.79
CA GLY A 184 2.70 -23.80 -6.03
C GLY A 184 2.88 -23.71 -4.51
N TYR A 185 3.28 -22.56 -3.97
CA TYR A 185 3.38 -22.36 -2.52
C TYR A 185 2.11 -21.72 -1.95
N THR A 186 1.68 -22.17 -0.77
CA THR A 186 0.67 -21.46 0.01
C THR A 186 1.36 -20.44 0.90
N ILE A 187 0.93 -19.19 0.83
CA ILE A 187 1.56 -18.08 1.55
C ILE A 187 0.53 -17.40 2.44
N TYR A 188 0.85 -17.23 3.71
CA TYR A 188 0.11 -16.40 4.64
C TYR A 188 0.93 -15.16 5.01
N SER A 189 0.31 -14.00 4.93
CA SER A 189 0.88 -12.74 5.41
C SER A 189 -0.10 -11.99 6.30
N LEU A 190 0.43 -11.29 7.30
CA LEU A 190 -0.36 -10.62 8.32
C LEU A 190 -0.04 -9.13 8.36
N ASP A 191 -1.06 -8.31 8.15
CA ASP A 191 -0.98 -6.87 8.38
C ASP A 191 -1.64 -6.53 9.72
N LEU A 192 -0.84 -6.09 10.70
CA LEU A 192 -1.32 -5.62 12.00
C LEU A 192 -1.49 -4.09 12.03
N TYR A 193 -2.74 -3.64 11.94
CA TYR A 193 -3.05 -2.20 11.99
C TYR A 193 -2.93 -1.62 13.41
N GLN A 194 -3.10 -2.44 14.45
CA GLN A 194 -2.72 -2.09 15.83
C GLN A 194 -1.68 -3.08 16.30
N SER A 195 -0.41 -2.63 16.39
CA SER A 195 0.64 -3.45 16.97
C SER A 195 0.50 -3.45 18.49
N PRO A 196 0.72 -4.59 19.19
CA PRO A 196 0.78 -4.62 20.65
C PRO A 196 1.89 -3.72 21.21
N VAL A 197 2.90 -3.38 20.39
CA VAL A 197 3.97 -2.44 20.76
C VAL A 197 3.99 -1.29 19.75
N PRO A 198 3.80 -0.03 20.19
CA PRO A 198 3.85 1.10 19.27
C PRO A 198 5.25 1.21 18.64
N TYR A 199 5.31 1.40 17.33
CA TYR A 199 6.57 1.42 16.59
C TYR A 199 7.41 2.65 16.92
N VAL A 200 6.73 3.79 17.09
CA VAL A 200 7.32 5.07 17.48
C VAL A 200 6.42 5.79 18.48
N SER A 201 6.99 6.63 19.35
CA SER A 201 6.24 7.30 20.43
C SER A 201 5.50 8.57 19.97
N SER A 202 5.12 8.68 18.70
CA SER A 202 4.54 9.89 18.10
C SER A 202 3.25 9.59 17.34
N ARG A 203 2.53 10.65 16.90
CA ARG A 203 1.33 10.52 16.05
C ARG A 203 1.60 9.83 14.71
N LEU A 204 2.87 9.67 14.33
CA LEU A 204 3.25 8.85 13.19
C LEU A 204 2.86 7.39 13.40
N ASP A 205 2.63 6.89 14.61
CA ASP A 205 2.26 5.49 14.85
C ASP A 205 0.77 5.17 14.58
N LEU A 206 -0.04 6.19 14.28
CA LEU A 206 -1.44 6.01 13.89
C LEU A 206 -1.52 5.17 12.61
N PRO A 207 -2.49 4.22 12.49
CA PRO A 207 -2.49 3.23 11.39
C PRO A 207 -2.38 3.83 9.99
N PHE A 208 -3.00 4.98 9.75
CA PHE A 208 -3.03 5.68 8.46
C PHE A 208 -1.77 6.53 8.17
N PHE A 209 -1.02 6.92 9.20
CA PHE A 209 0.23 7.67 9.06
C PHE A 209 1.48 6.79 9.20
N ARG A 210 1.35 5.61 9.80
CA ARG A 210 2.47 4.73 10.17
C ARG A 210 3.43 4.44 9.04
N ARG A 211 2.94 3.95 7.92
CA ARG A 211 3.79 3.61 6.77
C ARG A 211 4.61 4.83 6.33
N SER A 212 3.95 5.95 6.04
CA SER A 212 4.59 7.18 5.58
C SER A 212 5.52 7.79 6.63
N GLY A 213 5.15 7.69 7.90
CA GLY A 213 5.97 8.12 9.03
C GLY A 213 7.25 7.32 9.17
N LEU A 214 7.18 5.99 9.04
CA LEU A 214 8.35 5.11 9.08
C LEU A 214 9.23 5.27 7.85
N ILE A 215 8.65 5.48 6.65
CA ILE A 215 9.41 5.86 5.46
C ILE A 215 10.15 7.19 5.71
N TYR A 216 9.46 8.23 6.18
CA TYR A 216 10.07 9.53 6.50
C TYR A 216 11.20 9.39 7.52
N LEU A 217 10.98 8.68 8.63
CA LEU A 217 12.00 8.46 9.66
C LEU A 217 13.21 7.71 9.09
N SER A 218 13.00 6.65 8.31
CA SER A 218 14.10 5.90 7.70
C SER A 218 14.95 6.75 6.75
N LEU A 219 14.35 7.72 6.04
CA LEU A 219 15.04 8.54 5.05
C LEU A 219 15.64 9.84 5.62
N LYS A 220 15.01 10.44 6.62
CA LYS A 220 15.37 11.78 7.14
C LYS A 220 15.90 11.77 8.56
N LYS A 221 15.63 10.71 9.34
CA LYS A 221 16.07 10.57 10.73
C LYS A 221 16.52 9.13 11.04
N PRO A 222 17.54 8.62 10.33
CA PRO A 222 17.95 7.22 10.45
C PRO A 222 18.33 6.82 11.88
N ASP A 223 18.94 7.72 12.66
CA ASP A 223 19.31 7.46 14.06
C ASP A 223 18.08 7.24 14.95
N GLU A 224 17.00 7.99 14.73
CA GLU A 224 15.74 7.82 15.47
C GLU A 224 15.04 6.52 15.04
N PHE A 225 15.14 6.18 13.76
CA PHE A 225 14.59 4.93 13.22
C PHE A 225 15.29 3.70 13.84
N ILE A 226 16.62 3.67 13.84
CA ILE A 226 17.42 2.55 14.36
C ILE A 226 17.22 2.37 15.88
N LYS A 227 17.06 3.46 16.64
CA LYS A 227 16.75 3.38 18.09
C LYS A 227 15.49 2.57 18.42
N ASN A 228 14.55 2.44 17.49
CA ASN A 228 13.31 1.69 17.66
C ASN A 228 13.37 0.26 17.11
N GLU A 229 14.53 -0.21 16.64
CA GLU A 229 14.70 -1.52 16.00
C GLU A 229 14.24 -2.71 16.84
N TRP A 230 14.48 -2.66 18.15
CA TRP A 230 14.03 -3.70 19.07
C TRP A 230 12.50 -3.83 19.10
N LYS A 231 11.76 -2.72 18.94
CA LYS A 231 10.29 -2.71 18.88
C LYS A 231 9.81 -3.35 17.59
N PHE A 232 10.48 -3.06 16.48
CA PHE A 232 10.20 -3.69 15.18
C PHE A 232 10.39 -5.20 15.26
N THR A 233 11.53 -5.63 15.81
CA THR A 233 11.86 -7.06 15.99
C THR A 233 10.79 -7.76 16.84
N ARG A 234 10.40 -7.18 17.97
CA ARG A 234 9.36 -7.75 18.85
C ARG A 234 7.99 -7.84 18.15
N SER A 235 7.62 -6.82 17.39
CA SER A 235 6.37 -6.83 16.62
C SER A 235 6.38 -7.91 15.53
N VAL A 236 7.50 -8.10 14.84
CA VAL A 236 7.65 -9.14 13.81
C VAL A 236 7.56 -10.54 14.41
N LEU A 237 8.20 -10.79 15.56
CA LEU A 237 8.09 -12.09 16.24
C LEU A 237 6.63 -12.41 16.59
N ASN A 238 5.90 -11.44 17.15
CA ASN A 238 4.48 -11.61 17.46
C ASN A 238 3.61 -11.85 16.20
N GLU A 239 3.97 -11.27 15.05
CA GLU A 239 3.30 -11.54 13.78
C GLU A 239 3.52 -12.99 13.32
N TYR A 240 4.74 -13.50 13.42
CA TYR A 240 5.03 -14.89 13.09
C TYR A 240 4.39 -15.88 14.06
N GLU A 241 4.40 -15.60 15.36
CA GLU A 241 3.67 -16.41 16.35
C GLU A 241 2.18 -16.48 16.04
N THR A 242 1.59 -15.33 15.65
CA THR A 242 0.18 -15.26 15.24
C THR A 242 -0.07 -16.06 13.97
N LEU A 243 0.79 -15.90 12.96
CA LEU A 243 0.72 -16.64 11.70
C LEU A 243 0.84 -18.16 11.92
N LEU A 244 1.75 -18.60 12.77
CA LEU A 244 1.91 -20.00 13.14
C LEU A 244 0.64 -20.55 13.78
N LYS A 245 0.07 -19.83 14.75
CA LYS A 245 -1.20 -20.25 15.38
C LYS A 245 -2.31 -20.43 14.35
N ILE A 246 -2.44 -19.47 13.41
CA ILE A 246 -3.44 -19.55 12.34
C ILE A 246 -3.19 -20.75 11.42
N VAL A 247 -1.94 -21.02 11.05
CA VAL A 247 -1.60 -22.17 10.20
C VAL A 247 -1.89 -23.48 10.91
N SER A 248 -1.52 -23.59 12.19
CA SER A 248 -1.83 -24.76 13.01
C SER A 248 -3.34 -25.01 13.12
N GLU A 249 -4.15 -23.95 13.24
CA GLU A 249 -5.62 -24.05 13.26
C GLU A 249 -6.22 -24.46 11.91
N ARG A 250 -5.62 -24.05 10.79
CA ARG A 250 -6.17 -24.28 9.43
C ARG A 250 -5.66 -25.54 8.73
N GLN A 251 -4.41 -25.93 8.99
CA GLN A 251 -3.72 -27.00 8.27
C GLN A 251 -3.17 -28.09 9.20
N GLY A 252 -3.25 -27.89 10.52
CA GLY A 252 -2.80 -28.85 11.52
C GLY A 252 -1.41 -28.51 12.07
N SER A 253 -1.13 -28.99 13.29
CA SER A 253 0.05 -28.64 14.06
C SER A 253 1.38 -29.21 13.55
N GLN A 254 1.36 -30.11 12.56
CA GLN A 254 2.58 -30.70 11.96
C GLN A 254 2.98 -30.04 10.64
N THR A 255 2.37 -28.89 10.32
CA THR A 255 2.59 -28.20 9.04
C THR A 255 3.97 -27.57 9.01
N ARG A 256 4.83 -28.03 8.10
CA ARG A 256 6.17 -27.45 7.90
C ARG A 256 6.07 -26.02 7.40
N CYS A 257 6.69 -25.09 8.12
CA CYS A 257 6.65 -23.66 7.86
C CYS A 257 8.02 -23.12 7.44
N PHE A 258 8.02 -22.18 6.49
CA PHE A 258 9.20 -21.44 6.06
C PHE A 258 8.95 -19.95 6.19
N TYR A 259 9.84 -19.23 6.87
CA TYR A 259 9.63 -17.83 7.25
C TYR A 259 10.35 -16.92 6.27
N ILE A 260 9.65 -15.91 5.76
CA ILE A 260 10.22 -14.95 4.82
C ILE A 260 9.94 -13.54 5.32
N GLY A 261 11.01 -12.76 5.43
CA GLY A 261 10.95 -11.35 5.79
C GLY A 261 11.88 -10.50 4.93
N ASP A 262 11.90 -9.21 5.20
CA ASP A 262 12.79 -8.25 4.55
C ASP A 262 13.73 -7.61 5.60
N LEU A 263 14.37 -6.50 5.25
CA LEU A 263 15.43 -5.84 6.02
C LEU A 263 15.12 -5.72 7.52
N MET A 264 13.93 -5.24 7.89
CA MET A 264 13.57 -5.05 9.31
C MET A 264 13.22 -6.36 10.03
N GLN A 265 13.03 -7.45 9.31
CA GLN A 265 12.73 -8.78 9.87
C GLN A 265 13.99 -9.56 10.17
N GLU A 266 15.17 -9.18 9.68
CA GLU A 266 16.39 -10.01 9.74
C GLU A 266 16.73 -10.48 11.16
N LYS A 267 16.70 -9.59 12.16
CA LYS A 267 16.93 -9.95 13.56
C LYS A 267 15.89 -10.91 14.13
N ALA A 268 14.64 -10.82 13.68
CA ALA A 268 13.59 -11.75 14.10
C ALA A 268 13.76 -13.11 13.41
N LEU A 269 14.13 -13.13 12.13
CA LEU A 269 14.39 -14.36 11.38
C LEU A 269 15.58 -15.14 11.96
N ILE A 270 16.64 -14.44 12.40
CA ILE A 270 17.77 -15.08 13.09
C ILE A 270 17.29 -15.78 14.36
N LYS A 271 16.53 -15.09 15.21
CA LYS A 271 15.97 -15.68 16.44
C LYS A 271 15.08 -16.88 16.15
N LEU A 272 14.19 -16.78 15.16
CA LEU A 272 13.32 -17.89 14.75
C LEU A 272 14.11 -19.07 14.19
N SER A 273 15.28 -18.84 13.60
CA SER A 273 16.14 -19.93 13.11
C SER A 273 16.91 -20.64 14.22
N GLU A 274 17.10 -20.00 15.37
CA GLU A 274 17.69 -20.59 16.58
C GLU A 274 16.66 -21.41 17.39
N GLU A 275 15.36 -21.09 17.21
CA GLU A 275 14.25 -21.84 17.79
C GLU A 275 14.10 -23.20 17.06
N ASN A 276 14.70 -24.25 17.63
CA ASN A 276 14.66 -25.63 17.12
C ASN A 276 13.24 -26.25 17.21
N SER A 277 12.31 -25.77 16.40
CA SER A 277 10.97 -26.34 16.25
C SER A 277 10.95 -27.46 15.21
N PRO A 278 10.29 -28.61 15.45
CA PRO A 278 10.17 -29.69 14.46
C PRO A 278 9.46 -29.25 13.17
N ASP A 279 8.61 -28.23 13.25
CA ASP A 279 7.84 -27.70 12.12
C ASP A 279 8.59 -26.62 11.33
N PHE A 280 9.81 -26.26 11.76
CA PHE A 280 10.65 -25.26 11.11
C PHE A 280 11.39 -25.87 9.91
N LYS A 281 11.17 -25.30 8.71
CA LYS A 281 11.93 -25.66 7.51
C LYS A 281 13.09 -24.70 7.24
N GLY A 282 12.95 -23.43 7.63
CA GLY A 282 13.98 -22.43 7.36
C GLY A 282 13.46 -20.99 7.37
N VAL A 283 14.41 -20.06 7.33
CA VAL A 283 14.17 -18.63 7.09
C VAL A 283 14.84 -18.16 5.80
N PHE A 284 14.30 -17.09 5.20
CA PHE A 284 14.90 -16.34 4.10
C PHE A 284 14.68 -14.82 4.24
N SER A 285 15.75 -14.05 4.08
CA SER A 285 15.69 -12.58 4.03
C SER A 285 15.68 -12.11 2.59
N LEU A 286 14.64 -11.39 2.18
CA LEU A 286 14.57 -10.74 0.87
C LEU A 286 15.66 -9.69 0.69
N ALA A 287 16.14 -9.08 1.79
CA ALA A 287 17.25 -8.13 1.74
C ALA A 287 18.57 -8.78 1.30
N SER A 288 18.68 -10.11 1.27
CA SER A 288 19.83 -10.81 0.68
C SER A 288 19.84 -10.84 -0.85
N VAL A 289 18.75 -10.45 -1.52
CA VAL A 289 18.62 -10.52 -2.98
C VAL A 289 19.31 -9.33 -3.66
N ASP A 290 20.32 -9.60 -4.49
CA ASP A 290 21.17 -8.56 -5.10
C ASP A 290 20.43 -7.59 -6.03
N LEU A 291 19.50 -8.09 -6.85
CA LEU A 291 18.71 -7.25 -7.77
C LEU A 291 17.64 -6.42 -7.04
N TYR A 292 17.37 -6.70 -5.77
CA TYR A 292 16.41 -5.96 -4.97
C TYR A 292 17.08 -4.77 -4.28
N LYS A 293 17.15 -3.65 -5.02
CA LYS A 293 17.85 -2.43 -4.57
C LYS A 293 17.14 -1.70 -3.43
N ASN A 294 15.81 -1.71 -3.39
CA ASN A 294 15.00 -0.94 -2.44
C ASN A 294 14.63 -1.79 -1.21
N LYS A 295 15.63 -2.34 -0.53
CA LYS A 295 15.46 -3.30 0.57
C LYS A 295 14.54 -2.76 1.68
N GLY A 296 13.53 -3.55 2.01
CA GLY A 296 12.47 -3.23 2.98
C GLY A 296 11.48 -2.14 2.57
N TYR A 297 11.35 -1.83 1.28
CA TYR A 297 10.21 -1.05 0.78
C TYR A 297 9.21 -1.91 -0.02
N GLY A 298 9.55 -3.17 -0.29
CA GLY A 298 8.80 -4.05 -1.18
C GLY A 298 9.05 -3.75 -2.65
N CYS A 299 8.19 -4.27 -3.51
CA CYS A 299 8.26 -4.12 -4.96
C CYS A 299 7.82 -2.72 -5.43
N VAL A 300 8.35 -1.64 -4.82
CA VAL A 300 7.93 -0.25 -5.07
C VAL A 300 8.08 0.19 -6.52
N THR A 301 9.01 -0.40 -7.27
CA THR A 301 9.15 -0.14 -8.71
C THR A 301 7.89 -0.52 -9.50
N GLN A 302 7.05 -1.39 -8.94
CA GLN A 302 5.74 -1.77 -9.46
C GLN A 302 4.59 -1.14 -8.66
N THR A 303 4.67 -1.17 -7.33
CA THR A 303 3.54 -0.87 -6.43
C THR A 303 3.50 0.57 -5.94
N ASP A 304 4.60 1.31 -5.98
CA ASP A 304 4.65 2.73 -5.63
C ASP A 304 5.80 3.44 -6.40
N PRO A 305 5.60 3.71 -7.70
CA PRO A 305 6.65 4.31 -8.53
C PRO A 305 7.10 5.70 -8.09
N PHE A 306 6.27 6.42 -7.33
CA PHE A 306 6.66 7.70 -6.75
C PHE A 306 7.71 7.49 -5.65
N THR A 307 7.45 6.59 -4.70
CA THR A 307 8.45 6.23 -3.68
C THR A 307 9.70 5.64 -4.31
N ALA A 308 9.56 4.80 -5.35
CA ALA A 308 10.69 4.27 -6.11
C ALA A 308 11.58 5.39 -6.67
N TYR A 309 10.98 6.45 -7.23
CA TYR A 309 11.70 7.63 -7.73
C TYR A 309 12.46 8.38 -6.63
N VAL A 310 11.84 8.58 -5.47
CA VAL A 310 12.49 9.19 -4.30
C VAL A 310 13.70 8.36 -3.83
N LEU A 311 13.63 7.03 -3.97
CA LEU A 311 14.71 6.10 -3.66
C LEU A 311 15.76 5.95 -4.78
N GLY A 312 15.65 6.72 -5.88
CA GLY A 312 16.62 6.68 -6.98
C GLY A 312 16.42 5.54 -7.99
N THR A 313 15.24 4.91 -7.98
CA THR A 313 14.85 3.87 -8.94
C THR A 313 13.69 4.33 -9.82
N LYS A 314 13.41 3.63 -10.92
CA LYS A 314 12.34 3.99 -11.86
C LYS A 314 11.26 2.91 -11.88
N ARG A 315 10.07 3.29 -12.33
CA ARG A 315 8.98 2.35 -12.63
C ARG A 315 9.49 1.24 -13.55
N GLU A 316 9.28 -0.01 -13.15
CA GLU A 316 9.80 -1.20 -13.84
C GLU A 316 8.59 -2.10 -14.20
N PRO A 317 8.16 -2.16 -15.48
CA PRO A 317 6.92 -2.82 -15.88
C PRO A 317 6.99 -4.34 -16.08
N THR A 318 8.17 -4.94 -16.23
CA THR A 318 8.35 -6.34 -16.63
C THR A 318 8.44 -7.34 -15.48
N LEU A 319 8.28 -6.87 -14.23
CA LEU A 319 8.28 -7.68 -13.01
C LEU A 319 9.59 -8.46 -12.81
N ILE A 320 10.71 -7.98 -13.34
CA ILE A 320 12.02 -8.67 -13.26
C ILE A 320 12.44 -8.85 -11.81
N VAL A 321 12.35 -7.79 -11.00
CA VAL A 321 12.78 -7.84 -9.59
C VAL A 321 11.92 -8.82 -8.78
N PRO A 322 10.58 -8.72 -8.78
CA PRO A 322 9.73 -9.74 -8.14
C PRO A 322 10.01 -11.17 -8.62
N SER A 323 10.20 -11.38 -9.92
CA SER A 323 10.49 -12.72 -10.48
C SER A 323 11.83 -13.27 -9.99
N TYR A 324 12.85 -12.41 -9.92
CA TYR A 324 14.16 -12.80 -9.39
C TYR A 324 14.12 -13.08 -7.89
N MET A 325 13.33 -12.32 -7.12
CA MET A 325 13.10 -12.61 -5.70
C MET A 325 12.49 -14.01 -5.53
N VAL A 326 11.49 -14.39 -6.34
CA VAL A 326 10.92 -15.75 -6.33
C VAL A 326 11.96 -16.81 -6.64
N LEU A 327 12.80 -16.60 -7.66
CA LEU A 327 13.88 -17.53 -8.02
C LEU A 327 14.82 -17.77 -6.83
N ARG A 328 15.26 -16.70 -6.16
CA ARG A 328 16.16 -16.80 -5.00
C ARG A 328 15.48 -17.44 -3.79
N THR A 329 14.20 -17.15 -3.56
CA THR A 329 13.41 -17.80 -2.51
C THR A 329 13.32 -19.31 -2.75
N LYS A 330 13.08 -19.74 -3.99
CA LYS A 330 13.01 -21.17 -4.34
C LYS A 330 14.34 -21.88 -4.10
N GLN A 331 15.46 -21.27 -4.49
CA GLN A 331 16.80 -21.82 -4.21
C GLN A 331 17.01 -22.02 -2.70
N ALA A 332 16.67 -21.01 -1.89
CA ALA A 332 16.78 -21.12 -0.43
C ALA A 332 15.85 -22.17 0.20
N LEU A 333 14.73 -22.51 -0.46
CA LEU A 333 13.81 -23.57 -0.06
C LEU A 333 14.31 -24.96 -0.42
N GLU A 334 15.11 -25.10 -1.48
CA GLU A 334 15.66 -26.37 -1.98
C GLU A 334 16.97 -26.76 -1.27
N GLU A 335 17.74 -25.78 -0.76
CA GLU A 335 18.99 -25.99 -0.02
C GLU A 335 18.82 -26.51 1.42
N LYS A 336 17.57 -26.59 1.91
CA LYS A 336 17.21 -27.03 3.28
C LYS A 336 16.28 -28.22 3.23
#